data_AF-A0A1X7K1S7-F1
#
_entry.id   AF-A0A1X7K1S7-F1
#
_cell.length_a   1.000
_cell.length_b   1.000
_cell.length_c   1.000
_cell.angle_alpha   90.00
_cell.angle_beta   90.00
_cell.angle_gamma   90.00
#
_symmetry.space_group_name_H-M   'P 1'
#
loop_
_entity.id
_entity.type
_entity.pdbx_description
1 polymer ?
#
loop_
_entity_poly.entity_id
_entity_poly.type
_entity_poly.pdbx_seq_one_letter_code
_entity_poly.pdbx_strand_id
1 'polypeptide(L)'
;MNLALLRVCTIVFFVNILGFIISMLFMAVHSGELASLWNALTTSSFEDLLGTGGLMIASGVFIPLVLGTLAVAALFALGIFTLVKKNVKTLKILAVMFLAWVVLSAIVINHTNAGNDIVNLIFNVNVVVAIAAFFVAPRKRDEIGAVVDEKFNLGLFRLCAIFFTVSGLNSLAHFVFIQPPIFQLAFFGVFYLAVGVFALAKKNVPVLMAGSLMMFVKIFWSVMQIIHIDGWSFYMLSIMLIHSLLNVMTVISVAVFFIEPERTRCYLQKAKQKSL
;
A
#
# COMPACT_ATOMS: atom_id res chain seq x y z
N MET A 1 2.40 -17.81 16.65
CA MET A 1 2.86 -17.09 15.43
C MET A 1 1.77 -16.12 15.02
N ASN A 2 2.05 -14.82 14.86
CA ASN A 2 1.04 -13.85 14.49
C ASN A 2 0.73 -13.93 12.97
N LEU A 3 -0.09 -14.92 12.60
CA LEU A 3 -0.43 -15.22 11.21
C LEU A 3 -1.20 -14.08 10.54
N ALA A 4 -2.05 -13.36 11.29
CA ALA A 4 -2.80 -12.22 10.80
C ALA A 4 -1.85 -11.08 10.39
N LEU A 5 -0.87 -10.75 11.25
CA LEU A 5 0.15 -9.74 10.93
C LEU A 5 0.99 -10.13 9.71
N LEU A 6 1.41 -11.39 9.60
CA LEU A 6 2.14 -11.89 8.42
C LEU A 6 1.33 -11.68 7.14
N ARG A 7 0.06 -12.08 7.14
CA ARG A 7 -0.83 -11.95 5.97
C ARG A 7 -1.02 -10.48 5.60
N VAL A 8 -1.26 -9.61 6.58
CA VAL A 8 -1.48 -8.17 6.33
C VAL A 8 -0.23 -7.52 5.76
N CYS A 9 0.96 -7.78 6.31
CA CYS A 9 2.22 -7.28 5.73
C CYS A 9 2.40 -7.73 4.27
N THR A 10 2.20 -9.01 3.99
CA THR A 10 2.33 -9.53 2.61
C THR A 10 1.30 -8.92 1.67
N ILE A 11 0.04 -8.75 2.09
CA ILE A 11 -1.01 -8.12 1.28
C ILE A 11 -0.67 -6.67 0.97
N VAL A 12 -0.14 -5.91 1.94
CA VAL A 12 0.31 -4.53 1.69
C VAL A 12 1.41 -4.50 0.63
N PHE A 13 2.39 -5.40 0.67
CA PHE A 13 3.42 -5.48 -0.37
C PHE A 13 2.82 -5.80 -1.74
N PHE A 14 1.90 -6.75 -1.83
CA PHE A 14 1.20 -7.06 -3.07
C PHE A 14 0.41 -5.88 -3.63
N VAL A 15 -0.33 -5.19 -2.78
CA VAL A 15 -1.17 -4.06 -3.18
C VAL A 15 -0.32 -2.93 -3.74
N ASN A 16 0.83 -2.63 -3.14
CA ASN A 16 1.78 -1.66 -3.69
C ASN A 16 2.34 -2.09 -5.05
N ILE A 17 2.76 -3.36 -5.19
CA ILE A 17 3.31 -3.88 -6.47
C ILE A 17 2.23 -3.85 -7.55
N LEU A 18 1.02 -4.30 -7.24
CA LEU A 18 -0.09 -4.34 -8.18
C LEU A 18 -0.52 -2.92 -8.58
N GLY A 19 -0.59 -2.00 -7.62
CA GLY A 19 -0.84 -0.59 -7.87
C GLY A 19 0.19 0.03 -8.80
N PHE A 20 1.48 -0.30 -8.62
CA PHE A 20 2.56 0.12 -9.51
C PHE A 20 2.39 -0.44 -10.93
N ILE A 21 2.18 -1.75 -11.07
CA ILE A 21 1.97 -2.39 -12.39
C ILE A 21 0.79 -1.76 -13.12
N ILE A 22 -0.34 -1.59 -12.44
CA ILE A 22 -1.53 -1.05 -13.08
C ILE A 22 -1.33 0.42 -13.46
N SER A 23 -0.68 1.22 -12.61
CA SER A 23 -0.39 2.63 -12.94
C SER A 23 0.51 2.72 -14.19
N MET A 24 1.53 1.87 -14.30
CA MET A 24 2.39 1.78 -15.49
C MET A 24 1.59 1.35 -16.74
N LEU A 25 0.71 0.35 -16.62
CA LEU A 25 -0.15 -0.10 -17.72
C LEU A 25 -1.07 1.03 -18.21
N PHE A 26 -1.72 1.76 -17.30
CA PHE A 26 -2.57 2.87 -17.68
C PHE A 26 -1.78 4.02 -18.32
N MET A 27 -0.59 4.36 -17.83
CA MET A 27 0.27 5.35 -18.48
C MET A 27 0.69 4.91 -19.89
N ALA A 28 1.05 3.64 -20.08
CA ALA A 28 1.41 3.08 -21.39
C ALA A 28 0.24 3.05 -22.39
N VAL A 29 -0.99 2.82 -21.90
CA VAL A 29 -2.21 2.90 -22.73
C VAL A 29 -2.50 4.35 -23.13
N HIS A 30 -2.41 5.29 -22.18
CA HIS A 30 -2.73 6.69 -22.44
C HIS A 30 -1.72 7.41 -23.34
N SER A 31 -0.44 7.08 -23.20
CA SER A 31 0.63 7.58 -24.07
C SER A 31 0.61 6.96 -25.47
N GLY A 32 -0.23 5.95 -25.72
CA GLY A 32 -0.29 5.24 -26.99
C GLY A 32 0.88 4.28 -27.23
N GLU A 33 1.81 4.15 -26.27
CA GLU A 33 2.97 3.25 -26.36
C GLU A 33 2.56 1.78 -26.50
N LEU A 34 1.47 1.37 -25.84
CA LEU A 34 0.98 0.00 -25.91
C LEU A 34 0.32 -0.29 -27.28
N ALA A 35 -0.34 0.71 -27.85
CA ALA A 35 -0.93 0.62 -29.19
C ALA A 35 0.15 0.64 -30.28
N SER A 36 1.21 1.45 -30.12
CA SER A 36 2.34 1.48 -31.06
C SER A 36 3.15 0.18 -30.99
N LEU A 37 3.38 -0.38 -29.81
CA LEU A 37 4.03 -1.67 -29.62
C LEU A 37 3.19 -2.81 -30.22
N TRP A 38 1.87 -2.81 -29.99
CA TRP A 38 0.94 -3.79 -30.57
C TRP A 38 0.90 -3.71 -32.09
N ASN A 39 0.86 -2.49 -32.64
CA ASN A 39 0.87 -2.28 -34.08
C ASN A 39 2.20 -2.73 -34.69
N ALA A 40 3.34 -2.45 -34.03
CA ALA A 40 4.63 -2.98 -34.44
C ALA A 40 4.64 -4.53 -34.43
N LEU A 41 4.13 -5.15 -33.36
CA LEU A 41 4.06 -6.62 -33.25
C LEU A 41 3.18 -7.30 -34.31
N THR A 42 2.13 -6.62 -34.77
CA THR A 42 1.09 -7.25 -35.61
C THR A 42 1.16 -6.84 -37.08
N THR A 43 1.75 -5.70 -37.41
CA THR A 43 1.73 -5.14 -38.77
C THR A 43 3.10 -4.77 -39.34
N SER A 44 4.16 -4.74 -38.51
CA SER A 44 5.50 -4.40 -38.99
C SER A 44 6.25 -5.64 -39.52
N SER A 45 7.18 -5.41 -40.45
CA SER A 45 8.06 -6.46 -40.94
C SER A 45 8.98 -6.94 -39.81
N PHE A 46 9.48 -8.19 -39.89
CA PHE A 46 10.41 -8.71 -38.88
C PHE A 46 11.68 -7.83 -38.72
N GLU A 47 12.09 -7.14 -39.78
CA GLU A 47 13.19 -6.17 -39.77
C GLU A 47 12.85 -4.88 -38.99
N ASP A 48 11.61 -4.37 -39.10
CA ASP A 48 11.16 -3.21 -38.33
C ASP A 48 11.02 -3.52 -36.83
N LEU A 49 10.60 -4.75 -36.51
CA LEU A 49 10.54 -5.24 -35.13
C LEU A 49 11.93 -5.36 -34.51
N LEU A 50 12.89 -5.90 -35.27
CA LEU A 50 14.31 -5.95 -34.88
C LEU A 50 14.94 -4.56 -34.81
N GLY A 51 14.56 -3.63 -35.70
CA GLY A 51 15.00 -2.24 -35.67
C GLY A 51 14.49 -1.50 -34.44
N THR A 52 13.22 -1.68 -34.09
CA THR A 52 12.60 -1.08 -32.89
C THR A 52 13.16 -1.70 -31.61
N GLY A 53 13.27 -3.03 -31.54
CA GLY A 53 13.93 -3.72 -30.42
C GLY A 53 15.41 -3.34 -30.30
N GLY A 54 16.12 -3.22 -31.42
CA GLY A 54 17.49 -2.75 -31.51
C GLY A 54 17.65 -1.30 -31.03
N LEU A 55 16.72 -0.40 -31.35
CA LEU A 55 16.69 0.98 -30.84
C LEU A 55 16.40 1.04 -29.33
N MET A 56 15.51 0.18 -28.83
CA MET A 56 15.26 0.09 -27.38
C MET A 56 16.49 -0.45 -26.62
N ILE A 57 17.22 -1.41 -27.21
CA ILE A 57 18.48 -1.93 -26.65
C ILE A 57 19.58 -0.86 -26.73
N ALA A 58 19.74 -0.19 -27.86
CA ALA A 58 20.75 0.84 -28.08
C ALA A 58 20.51 2.13 -27.28
N SER A 59 19.25 2.48 -26.99
CA SER A 59 18.89 3.62 -26.14
C SER A 59 19.17 3.38 -24.65
N GLY A 60 19.58 2.16 -24.26
CA GLY A 60 19.89 1.82 -22.86
C GLY A 60 18.66 1.74 -21.95
N VAL A 61 17.46 1.99 -22.46
CA VAL A 61 16.18 1.95 -21.72
C VAL A 61 15.66 0.52 -21.55
N PHE A 62 15.99 -0.37 -22.47
CA PHE A 62 15.52 -1.77 -22.47
C PHE A 62 16.07 -2.59 -21.29
N ILE A 63 17.34 -2.39 -20.90
CA ILE A 63 17.97 -3.15 -19.82
C ILE A 63 17.29 -2.82 -18.46
N PRO A 64 17.08 -1.55 -18.07
CA PRO A 64 16.28 -1.18 -16.90
C PRO A 64 14.83 -1.67 -16.96
N LEU A 65 14.19 -1.65 -18.14
CA LEU A 65 12.81 -2.13 -18.31
C LEU A 65 12.70 -3.65 -18.06
N VAL A 66 13.60 -4.44 -18.64
CA VAL A 66 13.64 -5.90 -18.46
C VAL A 66 14.02 -6.26 -17.03
N LEU A 67 15.02 -5.58 -16.44
CA LEU A 67 15.39 -5.78 -15.04
C LEU A 67 14.27 -5.38 -14.08
N GLY A 68 13.57 -4.27 -14.35
CA GLY A 68 12.44 -3.80 -13.55
C GLY A 68 11.26 -4.75 -13.60
N THR A 69 10.89 -5.25 -14.79
CA THR A 69 9.81 -6.24 -14.94
C THR A 69 10.16 -7.58 -14.28
N LEU A 70 11.40 -8.06 -14.41
CA LEU A 70 11.89 -9.24 -13.70
C LEU A 70 11.90 -9.04 -12.17
N ALA A 71 12.31 -7.87 -11.69
CA ALA A 71 12.29 -7.56 -10.26
C ALA A 71 10.87 -7.55 -9.70
N VAL A 72 9.92 -6.96 -10.42
CA VAL A 72 8.49 -6.97 -10.07
C VAL A 72 7.94 -8.41 -10.04
N ALA A 73 8.23 -9.22 -11.05
CA ALA A 73 7.82 -10.62 -11.11
C ALA A 73 8.41 -11.45 -9.95
N ALA A 74 9.69 -11.24 -9.63
CA ALA A 74 10.37 -11.90 -8.51
C ALA A 74 9.75 -11.51 -7.16
N LEU A 75 9.47 -10.22 -6.94
CA LEU A 75 8.78 -9.74 -5.74
C LEU A 75 7.38 -10.36 -5.60
N PHE A 76 6.65 -10.48 -6.71
CA PHE A 76 5.33 -11.11 -6.73
C PHE A 76 5.41 -12.60 -6.37
N ALA A 77 6.34 -13.34 -6.97
CA ALA A 77 6.57 -14.75 -6.69
C ALA A 77 6.98 -14.98 -5.21
N LEU A 78 7.88 -14.15 -4.67
CA LEU A 78 8.27 -14.18 -3.26
C LEU A 78 7.09 -13.87 -2.33
N GLY A 79 6.22 -12.93 -2.71
CA GLY A 79 4.97 -12.65 -2.01
C GLY A 79 4.06 -13.86 -1.95
N ILE A 80 3.84 -14.55 -3.09
CA ILE A 80 2.95 -15.72 -3.18
C ILE A 80 3.52 -16.83 -2.31
N PHE A 81 4.82 -17.10 -2.45
CA PHE A 81 5.51 -18.11 -1.66
C PHE A 81 5.41 -17.83 -0.16
N THR A 82 5.59 -16.58 0.26
CA THR A 82 5.45 -16.16 1.66
C THR A 82 4.05 -16.43 2.19
N LEU A 83 3.01 -16.12 1.41
CA LEU A 83 1.61 -16.29 1.80
C LEU A 83 1.22 -17.78 1.89
N VAL A 84 1.61 -18.57 0.89
CA VAL A 84 1.27 -20.00 0.78
C VAL A 84 2.05 -20.84 1.79
N LYS A 85 3.37 -20.66 1.87
CA LYS A 85 4.23 -21.43 2.78
C LYS A 85 4.27 -20.85 4.20
N LYS A 86 3.66 -19.69 4.43
CA LYS A 86 3.67 -18.96 5.72
C LYS A 86 5.10 -18.77 6.26
N ASN A 87 6.05 -18.52 5.35
CA ASN A 87 7.47 -18.50 5.68
C ASN A 87 7.94 -17.10 6.11
N VAL A 88 8.27 -16.97 7.40
CA VAL A 88 8.75 -15.71 8.00
C VAL A 88 10.10 -15.27 7.42
N LYS A 89 10.97 -16.19 7.01
CA LYS A 89 12.26 -15.82 6.40
C LYS A 89 12.04 -15.11 5.05
N THR A 90 11.15 -15.66 4.22
CA THR A 90 10.79 -15.05 2.94
C THR A 90 10.11 -13.69 3.13
N LEU A 91 9.25 -13.55 4.16
CA LEU A 91 8.66 -12.26 4.51
C LEU A 91 9.73 -11.19 4.83
N LYS A 92 10.76 -11.55 5.60
CA LYS A 92 11.85 -10.62 5.94
C LYS A 92 12.68 -10.22 4.73
N ILE A 93 12.99 -11.17 3.84
CA ILE A 93 13.66 -10.87 2.57
C ILE A 93 12.81 -9.91 1.74
N LEU A 94 11.52 -10.19 1.61
CA LEU A 94 10.58 -9.33 0.89
C LEU A 94 10.52 -7.92 1.49
N ALA A 95 10.50 -7.80 2.82
CA ALA A 95 10.52 -6.49 3.51
C ALA A 95 11.80 -5.70 3.25
N VAL A 96 12.97 -6.36 3.22
CA VAL A 96 14.25 -5.71 2.88
C VAL A 96 14.23 -5.22 1.43
N MET A 97 13.81 -6.06 0.49
CA MET A 97 13.75 -5.67 -0.93
C MET A 97 12.76 -4.52 -1.14
N PHE A 98 11.62 -4.53 -0.43
CA PHE A 98 10.63 -3.48 -0.50
C PHE A 98 11.13 -2.17 0.14
N LEU A 99 11.87 -2.22 1.25
CA LEU A 99 12.53 -1.03 1.81
C LEU A 99 13.56 -0.45 0.85
N ALA A 100 14.39 -1.29 0.25
CA ALA A 100 15.35 -0.86 -0.77
C ALA A 100 14.63 -0.18 -1.94
N TRP A 101 13.50 -0.74 -2.40
CA TRP A 101 12.67 -0.14 -3.43
C TRP A 101 12.14 1.24 -3.03
N VAL A 102 11.57 1.39 -1.83
CA VAL A 102 11.03 2.68 -1.35
C VAL A 102 12.14 3.73 -1.24
N VAL A 103 13.31 3.37 -0.72
CA VAL A 103 14.45 4.28 -0.60
C VAL A 103 15.02 4.65 -1.97
N LEU A 104 15.22 3.69 -2.86
CA LEU A 104 15.71 3.94 -4.22
C LEU A 104 14.73 4.80 -5.02
N SER A 105 13.43 4.55 -4.90
CA SER A 105 12.39 5.36 -5.56
C SER A 105 12.45 6.81 -5.09
N ALA A 106 12.62 7.04 -3.78
CA ALA A 106 12.79 8.39 -3.25
C ALA A 106 14.07 9.05 -3.79
N ILE A 107 15.20 8.33 -3.89
CA ILE A 107 16.47 8.86 -4.41
C ILE A 107 16.39 9.22 -5.90
N VAL A 108 15.73 8.39 -6.71
CA VAL A 108 15.58 8.64 -8.16
C VAL A 108 14.66 9.84 -8.43
N ILE A 109 13.59 9.99 -7.64
CA ILE A 109 12.67 11.14 -7.73
C ILE A 109 13.31 12.42 -7.15
N ASN A 110 14.19 12.29 -6.15
CA ASN A 110 14.89 13.39 -5.46
C ASN A 110 15.77 14.30 -6.34
N HIS A 111 15.99 13.97 -7.62
CA HIS A 111 16.68 14.89 -8.53
C HIS A 111 15.84 16.13 -8.89
N THR A 112 14.55 16.19 -8.55
CA THR A 112 13.68 17.32 -8.94
C THR A 112 13.03 18.11 -7.79
N ASN A 113 12.88 17.59 -6.56
CA ASN A 113 12.24 18.32 -5.42
C ASN A 113 12.64 17.82 -3.99
N ALA A 114 13.90 18.02 -3.59
CA ALA A 114 14.49 17.44 -2.37
C ALA A 114 13.79 17.68 -1.01
N GLY A 115 13.00 18.74 -0.84
CA GLY A 115 12.36 19.06 0.45
C GLY A 115 11.03 18.32 0.71
N ASN A 116 10.26 18.05 -0.33
CA ASN A 116 8.94 17.40 -0.25
C ASN A 116 9.08 15.89 0.02
N ASP A 117 10.16 15.30 -0.50
CA ASP A 117 10.33 13.85 -0.56
C ASP A 117 11.02 13.23 0.67
N ILE A 118 11.80 14.03 1.42
CA ILE A 118 12.37 13.58 2.71
C ILE A 118 11.26 13.38 3.75
N VAL A 119 10.27 14.28 3.81
CA VAL A 119 9.10 14.13 4.70
C VAL A 119 8.29 12.89 4.33
N ASN A 120 8.06 12.67 3.03
CA ASN A 120 7.39 11.48 2.49
C ASN A 120 8.15 10.17 2.77
N LEU A 121 9.48 10.21 2.87
CA LEU A 121 10.30 9.05 3.21
C LEU A 121 10.31 8.79 4.73
N ILE A 122 10.39 9.83 5.56
CA ILE A 122 10.42 9.72 7.03
C ILE A 122 9.07 9.23 7.57
N PHE A 123 7.98 9.83 7.12
CA PHE A 123 6.62 9.46 7.53
C PHE A 123 5.95 8.53 6.53
N ASN A 124 6.72 7.58 5.99
CA ASN A 124 6.20 6.62 5.04
C ASN A 124 5.56 5.41 5.74
N VAL A 125 4.27 5.22 5.50
CA VAL A 125 3.54 4.05 5.98
C VAL A 125 4.14 2.73 5.47
N ASN A 126 4.68 2.70 4.25
CA ASN A 126 5.30 1.51 3.68
C ASN A 126 6.53 1.06 4.49
N VAL A 127 7.27 2.02 5.06
CA VAL A 127 8.40 1.74 5.96
C VAL A 127 7.91 1.12 7.26
N VAL A 128 6.81 1.63 7.83
CA VAL A 128 6.20 1.06 9.05
C VAL A 128 5.84 -0.41 8.85
N VAL A 129 5.21 -0.75 7.72
CA VAL A 129 4.81 -2.13 7.41
C VAL A 129 6.02 -3.04 7.21
N ALA A 130 7.07 -2.54 6.55
CA ALA A 130 8.30 -3.30 6.39
C ALA A 130 9.02 -3.54 7.71
N ILE A 131 9.07 -2.53 8.60
CA ILE A 131 9.61 -2.69 9.96
C ILE A 131 8.79 -3.71 10.76
N ALA A 132 7.46 -3.65 10.68
CA ALA A 132 6.58 -4.60 11.37
C ALA A 132 6.78 -6.05 10.91
N ALA A 133 7.17 -6.28 9.66
CA ALA A 133 7.48 -7.61 9.14
C ALA A 133 8.67 -8.27 9.87
N PHE A 134 9.63 -7.49 10.39
CA PHE A 134 10.75 -8.03 11.18
C PHE A 134 10.34 -8.55 12.56
N PHE A 135 9.28 -7.98 13.13
CA PHE A 135 8.72 -8.36 14.43
C PHE A 135 7.82 -9.61 14.36
N VAL A 136 7.56 -10.16 13.16
CA VAL A 136 6.87 -11.45 13.02
C VAL A 136 7.81 -12.57 13.48
N ALA A 137 7.45 -13.26 14.57
CA ALA A 137 8.23 -14.37 15.12
C ALA A 137 8.00 -15.68 14.34
N PRO A 138 9.05 -16.50 14.12
CA PRO A 138 8.93 -17.80 13.48
C PRO A 138 8.23 -18.82 14.38
N ARG A 139 7.42 -19.69 13.76
CA ARG A 139 6.57 -20.71 14.41
C ARG A 139 7.29 -21.60 15.43
N LYS A 140 8.58 -21.89 15.24
CA LYS A 140 9.38 -22.74 16.14
C LYS A 140 9.60 -22.17 17.54
N ARG A 141 9.34 -20.88 17.78
CA ARG A 141 9.53 -20.25 19.10
C ARG A 141 8.34 -20.40 20.05
N ASP A 142 7.17 -20.82 19.55
CA ASP A 142 5.93 -20.83 20.33
C ASP A 142 5.57 -22.22 20.91
N GLU A 143 6.35 -23.26 20.62
CA GLU A 143 6.12 -24.62 21.15
C GLU A 143 6.46 -24.76 22.65
N ILE A 144 7.08 -23.74 23.28
CA ILE A 144 7.53 -23.78 24.70
C ILE A 144 6.64 -22.92 25.63
N GLY A 145 5.37 -22.70 25.29
CA GLY A 145 4.37 -22.39 26.33
C GLY A 145 3.63 -21.05 26.26
N ALA A 146 3.20 -20.63 25.08
CA ALA A 146 2.12 -19.65 25.00
C ALA A 146 0.97 -20.22 24.19
N VAL A 147 -0.09 -20.63 24.88
CA VAL A 147 -1.42 -20.77 24.28
C VAL A 147 -1.74 -19.41 23.68
N VAL A 148 -1.59 -19.28 22.36
CA VAL A 148 -1.89 -18.03 21.64
C VAL A 148 -3.41 -17.89 21.67
N ASP A 149 -3.90 -17.11 22.62
CA ASP A 149 -5.30 -16.78 22.76
C ASP A 149 -5.79 -16.15 21.44
N GLU A 150 -6.58 -16.90 20.66
CA GLU A 150 -6.99 -16.55 19.28
C GLU A 150 -7.91 -15.30 19.21
N LYS A 151 -8.27 -14.74 20.37
CA LYS A 151 -9.25 -13.66 20.47
C LYS A 151 -8.71 -12.27 20.12
N PHE A 152 -7.41 -12.04 20.26
CA PHE A 152 -6.83 -10.69 20.14
C PHE A 152 -5.45 -10.69 19.47
N ASN A 153 -5.34 -10.06 18.28
CA ASN A 153 -4.09 -9.96 17.54
C ASN A 153 -3.27 -8.72 17.96
N LEU A 154 -2.52 -8.80 19.06
CA LEU A 154 -1.73 -7.66 19.61
C LEU A 154 -0.73 -7.05 18.62
N GLY A 155 -0.05 -7.87 17.80
CA GLY A 155 0.89 -7.35 16.82
C GLY A 155 0.21 -6.61 15.66
N LEU A 156 -0.99 -7.07 15.26
CA LEU A 156 -1.80 -6.38 14.25
C LEU A 156 -2.36 -5.07 14.80
N PHE A 157 -2.81 -5.09 16.06
CA PHE A 157 -3.25 -3.90 16.78
C PHE A 157 -2.17 -2.80 16.80
N ARG A 158 -0.93 -3.16 17.18
CA ARG A 158 0.19 -2.22 17.22
C ARG A 158 0.52 -1.68 15.83
N LEU A 159 0.54 -2.53 14.80
CA LEU A 159 0.73 -2.10 13.41
C LEU A 159 -0.33 -1.06 13.00
N CYS A 160 -1.62 -1.37 13.18
CA CYS A 160 -2.70 -0.47 12.83
C CYS A 160 -2.62 0.87 13.59
N ALA A 161 -2.30 0.84 14.88
CA ALA A 161 -2.23 2.06 15.67
C ALA A 161 -1.02 2.94 15.30
N ILE A 162 0.16 2.34 15.07
CA ILE A 162 1.34 3.05 14.58
C ILE A 162 1.07 3.61 13.18
N PHE A 163 0.39 2.86 12.32
CA PHE A 163 -0.04 3.34 11.00
C PHE A 163 -0.86 4.63 11.10
N PHE A 164 -1.87 4.69 11.96
CA PHE A 164 -2.68 5.91 12.13
C PHE A 164 -1.86 7.08 12.64
N THR A 165 -0.94 6.85 13.59
CA THR A 165 -0.02 7.87 14.08
C THR A 165 0.88 8.40 12.98
N VAL A 166 1.52 7.52 12.20
CA VAL A 166 2.44 7.92 11.13
C VAL A 166 1.70 8.59 9.98
N SER A 167 0.51 8.11 9.62
CA SER A 167 -0.38 8.77 8.65
C SER A 167 -0.78 10.18 9.10
N GLY A 168 -1.10 10.34 10.38
CA GLY A 168 -1.42 11.63 10.98
C GLY A 168 -0.23 12.59 10.92
N LEU A 169 0.96 12.13 11.33
CA LEU A 169 2.20 12.89 11.24
C LEU A 169 2.54 13.28 9.80
N ASN A 170 2.38 12.36 8.84
CA ASN A 170 2.62 12.66 7.43
C ASN A 170 1.70 13.79 6.95
N SER A 171 0.39 13.68 7.25
CA SER A 171 -0.59 14.70 6.85
C SER A 171 -0.31 16.07 7.47
N LEU A 172 0.11 16.12 8.73
CA LEU A 172 0.49 17.35 9.42
C LEU A 172 1.79 17.94 8.86
N ALA A 173 2.78 17.10 8.57
CA ALA A 173 4.01 17.56 7.95
C ALA A 173 3.74 18.16 6.55
N HIS A 174 2.90 17.53 5.74
CA HIS A 174 2.47 18.12 4.46
C HIS A 174 1.75 19.47 4.63
N PHE A 175 0.89 19.58 5.63
CA PHE A 175 0.21 20.84 5.95
C PHE A 175 1.18 21.95 6.36
N VAL A 176 2.20 21.63 7.16
CA VAL A 176 3.18 22.61 7.66
C VAL A 176 4.19 23.01 6.58
N PHE A 177 4.66 22.06 5.77
CA PHE A 177 5.83 22.25 4.92
C PHE A 177 5.53 22.46 3.43
N ILE A 178 4.36 22.03 2.92
CA ILE A 178 4.20 21.80 1.46
C ILE A 178 2.98 22.49 0.83
N GLN A 179 1.85 22.61 1.51
CA GLN A 179 0.63 23.20 0.93
C GLN A 179 0.10 24.41 1.71
N PRO A 180 -0.42 25.47 1.04
CA PRO A 180 -1.23 26.50 1.71
C PRO A 180 -2.43 25.85 2.41
N PRO A 181 -3.02 26.48 3.44
CA PRO A 181 -3.73 25.78 4.51
C PRO A 181 -5.02 25.13 4.02
N ILE A 182 -4.93 23.89 3.56
CA ILE A 182 -6.09 23.03 3.32
C ILE A 182 -6.50 22.49 4.68
N PHE A 183 -7.54 23.09 5.27
CA PHE A 183 -8.11 22.70 6.56
C PHE A 183 -8.33 21.19 6.70
N GLN A 184 -8.67 20.52 5.61
CA GLN A 184 -8.88 19.06 5.57
C GLN A 184 -7.61 18.27 5.92
N LEU A 185 -6.42 18.69 5.46
CA LEU A 185 -5.15 18.01 5.78
C LEU A 185 -4.81 18.12 7.27
N ALA A 186 -4.98 19.31 7.85
CA ALA A 186 -4.78 19.52 9.29
C ALA A 186 -5.81 18.73 10.12
N PHE A 187 -7.09 18.81 9.78
CA PHE A 187 -8.17 18.12 10.49
C PHE A 187 -7.95 16.60 10.51
N PHE A 188 -7.75 15.99 9.33
CA PHE A 188 -7.51 14.56 9.24
C PHE A 188 -6.16 14.16 9.84
N GLY A 189 -5.13 15.01 9.75
CA GLY A 189 -3.84 14.80 10.38
C GLY A 189 -3.93 14.68 11.90
N VAL A 190 -4.56 15.66 12.56
CA VAL A 190 -4.80 15.63 14.01
C VAL A 190 -5.69 14.44 14.40
N PHE A 191 -6.75 14.19 13.64
CA PHE A 191 -7.68 13.09 13.92
C PHE A 191 -6.98 11.73 13.88
N TYR A 192 -6.23 11.41 12.83
CA TYR A 192 -5.52 10.13 12.72
C TYR A 192 -4.43 9.98 13.78
N LEU A 193 -3.72 11.06 14.09
CA LEU A 193 -2.73 11.07 15.17
C LEU A 193 -3.39 10.77 16.52
N ALA A 194 -4.50 11.44 16.84
CA ALA A 194 -5.24 11.22 18.06
C ALA A 194 -5.78 9.79 18.17
N VAL A 195 -6.34 9.24 17.08
CA VAL A 195 -6.80 7.85 17.01
C VAL A 195 -5.65 6.88 17.30
N GLY A 196 -4.51 7.04 16.62
CA GLY A 196 -3.34 6.17 16.79
C GLY A 196 -2.76 6.20 18.20
N VAL A 197 -2.54 7.40 18.75
CA VAL A 197 -2.00 7.61 20.09
C VAL A 197 -2.96 7.11 21.17
N PHE A 198 -4.26 7.45 21.06
CA PHE A 198 -5.26 7.03 22.04
C PHE A 198 -5.45 5.51 22.02
N ALA A 199 -5.48 4.90 20.84
CA ALA A 199 -5.52 3.46 20.71
C ALA A 199 -4.30 2.81 21.38
N LEU A 200 -3.08 3.30 21.11
CA LEU A 200 -1.86 2.77 21.76
C LEU A 200 -1.90 2.93 23.29
N ALA A 201 -2.27 4.10 23.80
CA ALA A 201 -2.25 4.41 25.23
C ALA A 201 -3.33 3.66 26.02
N LYS A 202 -4.53 3.50 25.46
CA LYS A 202 -5.68 2.88 26.14
C LYS A 202 -5.98 1.46 25.67
N LYS A 203 -5.21 0.91 24.73
CA LYS A 203 -5.45 -0.38 24.06
C LYS A 203 -6.89 -0.51 23.53
N ASN A 204 -7.41 0.57 22.94
CA ASN A 204 -8.83 0.68 22.59
C ASN A 204 -9.06 0.34 21.10
N VAL A 205 -9.53 -0.88 20.82
CA VAL A 205 -9.86 -1.34 19.45
C VAL A 205 -11.02 -0.59 18.81
N PRO A 206 -12.14 -0.30 19.50
CA PRO A 206 -13.23 0.51 18.95
C PRO A 206 -12.78 1.85 18.35
N VAL A 207 -11.79 2.52 18.96
CA VAL A 207 -11.28 3.79 18.45
C VAL A 207 -10.56 3.61 17.11
N LEU A 208 -9.81 2.52 16.95
CA LEU A 208 -9.22 2.16 15.64
C LEU A 208 -10.29 1.84 14.60
N MET A 209 -11.36 1.13 14.98
CA MET A 209 -12.47 0.81 14.08
C MET A 209 -13.21 2.08 13.63
N ALA A 210 -13.44 3.03 14.53
CA ALA A 210 -14.00 4.33 14.17
C ALA A 210 -13.05 5.12 13.25
N GLY A 211 -11.74 5.08 13.54
CA GLY A 211 -10.71 5.69 12.71
C GLY A 211 -10.65 5.10 11.30
N SER A 212 -10.78 3.77 11.16
CA SER A 212 -10.79 3.10 9.85
C SER A 212 -12.05 3.43 9.04
N LEU A 213 -13.21 3.52 9.69
CA LEU A 213 -14.43 4.01 9.03
C LEU A 213 -14.27 5.45 8.52
N MET A 214 -13.71 6.33 9.33
CA MET A 214 -13.42 7.71 8.91
C MET A 214 -12.41 7.76 7.76
N MET A 215 -11.43 6.85 7.73
CA MET A 215 -10.50 6.69 6.61
C MET A 215 -11.24 6.34 5.31
N PHE A 216 -12.18 5.40 5.34
CA PHE A 216 -13.00 5.06 4.17
C PHE A 216 -13.84 6.25 3.70
N VAL A 217 -14.43 7.01 4.62
CA VAL A 217 -15.17 8.23 4.28
C VAL A 217 -14.26 9.24 3.59
N LYS A 218 -13.04 9.46 4.10
CA LYS A 218 -12.05 10.35 3.47
C LYS A 218 -11.68 9.87 2.05
N ILE A 219 -11.42 8.57 1.88
CA ILE A 219 -11.07 8.00 0.57
C ILE A 219 -12.22 8.21 -0.42
N PHE A 220 -13.44 7.88 -0.02
CA PHE A 220 -14.63 8.06 -0.85
C PHE A 220 -14.86 9.54 -1.21
N TRP A 221 -14.73 10.43 -0.24
CA TRP A 221 -14.85 11.87 -0.45
C TRP A 221 -13.79 12.39 -1.43
N SER A 222 -12.55 11.92 -1.31
CA SER A 222 -11.45 12.32 -2.20
C SER A 222 -11.72 11.88 -3.64
N VAL A 223 -12.23 10.67 -3.83
CA VAL A 223 -12.64 10.18 -5.17
C VAL A 223 -13.74 11.09 -5.75
N MET A 224 -14.77 11.44 -4.97
CA MET A 224 -15.87 12.29 -5.43
C MET A 224 -15.43 13.71 -5.80
N GLN A 225 -14.53 14.30 -5.01
CA GLN A 225 -13.97 15.62 -5.32
C GLN A 225 -13.20 15.62 -6.64
N ILE A 226 -12.41 14.58 -6.91
CA ILE A 226 -11.65 14.49 -8.17
C ILE A 226 -12.60 14.32 -9.36
N ILE A 227 -13.65 13.49 -9.22
CA ILE A 227 -14.68 13.32 -10.27
C ILE A 227 -15.33 14.67 -10.61
N HIS A 228 -15.56 15.51 -9.61
CA HIS A 228 -16.15 16.84 -9.80
C HIS A 228 -15.20 17.79 -10.55
N ILE A 229 -13.90 17.70 -10.33
CA ILE A 229 -12.89 18.61 -10.91
C ILE A 229 -12.52 18.19 -12.35
N ASP A 230 -12.27 16.90 -12.59
CA ASP A 230 -11.70 16.38 -13.85
C ASP A 230 -12.76 15.96 -14.90
N GLY A 231 -14.06 16.16 -14.61
CA GLY A 231 -15.12 16.05 -15.63
C GLY A 231 -15.32 14.65 -16.23
N TRP A 232 -15.39 13.60 -15.40
CA TRP A 232 -15.74 12.22 -15.82
C TRP A 232 -14.85 11.60 -16.91
N SER A 233 -13.60 12.04 -17.07
CA SER A 233 -12.65 11.30 -17.90
C SER A 233 -12.54 9.85 -17.41
N PHE A 234 -12.95 8.89 -18.24
CA PHE A 234 -12.95 7.47 -17.92
C PHE A 234 -11.57 6.97 -17.47
N TYR A 235 -10.51 7.54 -18.07
CA TYR A 235 -9.13 7.25 -17.73
C TYR A 235 -8.78 7.66 -16.30
N MET A 236 -9.04 8.92 -15.93
CA MET A 236 -8.77 9.41 -14.58
C MET A 236 -9.66 8.74 -13.54
N LEU A 237 -10.94 8.52 -13.85
CA LEU A 237 -11.84 7.79 -12.96
C LEU A 237 -11.31 6.39 -12.65
N SER A 238 -10.86 5.66 -13.68
CA SER A 238 -10.36 4.29 -13.54
C SER A 238 -9.06 4.23 -12.72
N ILE A 239 -8.09 5.12 -13.00
CA ILE A 239 -6.85 5.20 -12.23
C ILE A 239 -7.15 5.53 -10.77
N MET A 240 -8.01 6.50 -10.51
CA MET A 240 -8.30 6.95 -9.14
C MET A 240 -9.05 5.88 -8.34
N LEU A 241 -9.99 5.18 -8.95
CA LEU A 241 -10.66 4.04 -8.32
C LEU A 241 -9.65 2.94 -7.99
N ILE A 242 -8.77 2.59 -8.93
CA ILE A 242 -7.75 1.57 -8.71
C ILE A 242 -6.77 2.01 -7.61
N HIS A 243 -6.32 3.26 -7.63
CA HIS A 243 -5.41 3.80 -6.62
C HIS A 243 -6.06 3.89 -5.23
N SER A 244 -7.38 4.14 -5.18
CA SER A 244 -8.14 4.15 -3.92
C SER A 244 -8.35 2.75 -3.34
N LEU A 245 -8.59 1.74 -4.19
CA LEU A 245 -8.79 0.35 -3.80
C LEU A 245 -7.46 -0.33 -3.44
N LEU A 246 -6.43 -0.11 -4.26
CA LEU A 246 -5.08 -0.63 -4.09
C LEU A 246 -4.20 0.31 -3.27
N ASN A 247 -4.79 0.91 -2.24
CA ASN A 247 -4.06 1.72 -1.28
C ASN A 247 -3.75 0.94 -0.01
N VAL A 248 -2.56 1.14 0.52
CA VAL A 248 -2.14 0.66 1.84
C VAL A 248 -3.09 1.12 2.94
N MET A 249 -3.62 2.34 2.82
CA MET A 249 -4.60 2.88 3.76
C MET A 249 -5.88 2.02 3.79
N THR A 250 -6.33 1.55 2.64
CA THR A 250 -7.52 0.69 2.48
C THR A 250 -7.26 -0.68 3.10
N VAL A 251 -6.10 -1.29 2.81
CA VAL A 251 -5.70 -2.59 3.37
C VAL A 251 -5.64 -2.55 4.90
N ILE A 252 -5.00 -1.52 5.47
CA ILE A 252 -4.85 -1.42 6.93
C ILE A 252 -6.18 -1.08 7.60
N SER A 253 -7.03 -0.26 6.96
CA SER A 253 -8.38 0.04 7.44
C SER A 253 -9.26 -1.21 7.50
N VAL A 254 -9.16 -2.11 6.52
CA VAL A 254 -9.80 -3.44 6.56
C VAL A 254 -9.17 -4.31 7.65
N ALA A 255 -7.84 -4.29 7.79
CA ALA A 255 -7.11 -5.13 8.76
C ALA A 255 -7.50 -4.84 10.22
N VAL A 256 -7.90 -3.60 10.56
CA VAL A 256 -8.38 -3.23 11.90
C VAL A 256 -9.54 -4.13 12.36
N PHE A 257 -10.44 -4.52 11.46
CA PHE A 257 -11.58 -5.37 11.80
C PHE A 257 -11.19 -6.83 12.11
N PHE A 258 -9.97 -7.24 11.79
CA PHE A 258 -9.43 -8.57 12.09
C PHE A 258 -8.59 -8.59 13.39
N ILE A 259 -8.49 -7.47 14.11
CA ILE A 259 -7.83 -7.43 15.43
C ILE A 259 -8.61 -8.24 16.46
N GLU A 260 -9.93 -8.06 16.50
CA GLU A 260 -10.89 -8.78 17.36
C GLU A 260 -12.02 -9.39 16.49
N PRO A 261 -11.81 -10.56 15.87
CA PRO A 261 -12.75 -11.12 14.89
C PRO A 261 -14.12 -11.47 15.49
N GLU A 262 -14.19 -11.89 16.76
CA GLU A 262 -15.45 -12.20 17.45
C GLU A 262 -16.34 -10.96 17.58
N ARG A 263 -15.75 -9.82 17.92
CA ARG A 263 -16.47 -8.56 18.09
C ARG A 263 -16.99 -8.04 16.75
N THR A 264 -16.17 -8.13 15.71
CA THR A 264 -16.57 -7.80 14.33
C THR A 264 -17.73 -8.68 13.84
N ARG A 265 -17.69 -9.99 14.12
CA ARG A 265 -18.81 -10.90 13.81
C ARG A 265 -20.09 -10.48 14.51
N CYS A 266 -20.03 -10.10 15.78
CA CYS A 266 -21.20 -9.61 16.53
C CYS A 266 -21.77 -8.33 15.89
N TYR A 267 -20.93 -7.38 15.46
CA TYR A 267 -21.39 -6.18 14.76
C TYR A 267 -22.07 -6.50 13.43
N LEU A 268 -21.49 -7.39 12.62
CA LEU A 268 -22.07 -7.82 11.34
C LEU A 268 -23.40 -8.56 11.53
N GLN A 269 -23.51 -9.41 12.55
CA GLN A 269 -24.76 -10.10 12.89
C GLN A 269 -25.84 -9.12 13.34
N LYS A 270 -25.50 -8.13 14.17
CA LYS A 270 -26.44 -7.06 14.59
C LYS A 270 -26.88 -6.19 13.41
N ALA A 271 -25.99 -5.88 12.48
CA ALA A 271 -26.34 -5.14 11.26
C ALA A 271 -27.31 -5.93 10.38
N LYS A 272 -27.05 -7.23 10.18
CA LYS A 272 -27.93 -8.13 9.43
C LYS A 272 -29.31 -8.31 10.09
N GLN A 273 -29.38 -8.34 11.41
CA GLN A 273 -30.66 -8.41 12.14
C GLN A 273 -31.48 -7.13 12.06
N LYS A 274 -30.85 -5.97 11.84
CA LYS A 274 -31.55 -4.68 11.68
C LYS A 274 -31.95 -4.37 10.24
N SER A 275 -31.45 -5.13 9.26
CA SER A 275 -31.79 -4.99 7.84
C SER A 275 -32.88 -5.96 7.37
N LEU A 276 -33.45 -6.73 8.30
CA LEU A 276 -34.63 -7.61 8.15
C LEU A 276 -35.77 -6.98 8.94
#